data_AF-A0A1C2DW58-F1
#
_entry.id   AF-A0A1C2DW58-F1
#
_cell.length_a   1.000
_cell.length_b   1.000
_cell.length_c   1.000
_cell.angle_alpha   90.00
_cell.angle_beta   90.00
_cell.angle_gamma   90.00
#
_symmetry.space_group_name_H-M   'P 1'
#
loop_
_entity.id
_entity.type
_entity.pdbx_description
1 polymer ?
#
loop_
_entity_poly.entity_id
_entity_poly.type
_entity_poly.pdbx_seq_one_letter_code
_entity_poly.pdbx_strand_id
1 'polypeptide(L)'
;MLKGSGRHVLPNKVEWSRLDVERKLNVTFAMELSAINTAPVVEVGGTSNNHIRAPKGIQTIAEAMEACGEDEACQAKAMLAIGLQLKGDPASLGALKLDETRFANWTAKQGEDCAAGTISVSDEGAGVNIAPPSPAAPYRFHRAGKLSLPADAAIMEQVCRAIVTVDRQSGLASLRIPAGAIPVAVRLSGQAFTNETSVPFREGQKELELRDQKIEPGKKSWQGAGRIANAGSVSHNSGSTTAPVSAAVTWQFVQD
;
A
#
# COMPACT_ATOMS: atom_id res chain seq x y z
N MET A 1 5.84 10.78 -5.22
CA MET A 1 6.04 12.14 -4.70
C MET A 1 4.86 12.49 -3.80
N LEU A 2 5.11 12.93 -2.58
CA LEU A 2 4.12 13.44 -1.64
C LEU A 2 4.17 14.96 -1.63
N LYS A 3 3.00 15.60 -1.71
CA LYS A 3 2.83 17.06 -1.60
C LYS A 3 1.60 17.40 -0.77
N GLY A 4 1.72 18.44 0.04
CA GLY A 4 0.63 18.93 0.87
C GLY A 4 0.99 20.18 1.66
N SER A 5 0.00 20.79 2.30
CA SER A 5 0.20 21.96 3.15
C SER A 5 -0.79 21.94 4.31
N GLY A 6 -0.34 22.32 5.50
CA GLY A 6 -1.18 22.45 6.69
C GLY A 6 -0.89 23.75 7.42
N ARG A 7 -1.91 24.33 8.06
CA ARG A 7 -1.77 25.52 8.91
C ARG A 7 -2.54 25.29 10.21
N HIS A 8 -1.92 25.65 11.32
CA HIS A 8 -2.52 25.68 12.63
C HIS A 8 -2.48 27.12 13.17
N VAL A 9 -3.56 27.57 13.79
CA VAL A 9 -3.67 28.88 14.42
C VAL A 9 -4.04 28.64 15.88
N LEU A 10 -3.24 29.19 16.79
CA LEU A 10 -3.47 29.02 18.22
C LEU A 10 -4.68 29.85 18.70
N PRO A 11 -5.28 29.51 19.87
CA PRO A 11 -6.45 30.19 20.39
C PRO A 11 -6.29 31.71 20.57
N ASN A 12 -5.06 32.20 20.78
CA ASN A 12 -4.77 33.63 20.89
C ASN A 12 -4.88 34.39 19.56
N LYS A 13 -5.05 33.69 18.42
CA LYS A 13 -5.17 34.22 17.05
C LYS A 13 -3.96 34.99 16.53
N VAL A 14 -2.88 35.08 17.30
CA VAL A 14 -1.64 35.75 16.93
C VAL A 14 -0.61 34.72 16.50
N GLU A 15 -0.45 33.66 17.30
CA GLU A 15 0.49 32.60 16.98
C GLU A 15 -0.11 31.63 15.98
N TRP A 16 0.70 31.25 15.01
CA TRP A 16 0.32 30.30 14.00
C TRP A 16 1.56 29.61 13.44
N SER A 17 1.33 28.45 12.86
CA SER A 17 2.34 27.64 12.20
C SER A 17 1.78 27.07 10.91
N ARG A 18 2.64 26.95 9.91
CA ARG A 18 2.35 26.37 8.60
C ARG A 18 3.47 25.40 8.25
N LEU A 19 3.09 24.32 7.60
CA LEU A 19 4.00 23.34 7.06
C LEU A 19 3.62 23.08 5.59
N ASP A 20 4.57 23.29 4.68
CA ASP A 20 4.49 22.91 3.28
C ASP A 20 5.40 21.71 3.05
N VAL A 21 4.85 20.64 2.50
CA VAL A 21 5.49 19.33 2.44
C VAL A 21 5.83 18.97 1.00
N GLU A 22 7.09 18.59 0.78
CA GLU A 22 7.55 18.03 -0.48
C GLU A 22 8.52 16.86 -0.23
N ARG A 23 8.08 15.65 -0.57
CA ARG A 23 8.84 14.42 -0.31
C ARG A 23 8.83 13.48 -1.49
N LYS A 24 9.95 12.81 -1.74
CA LYS A 24 10.09 11.92 -2.90
C LYS A 24 10.67 10.57 -2.50
N LEU A 25 9.98 9.52 -2.95
CA LEU A 25 10.40 8.12 -2.90
C LEU A 25 10.71 7.71 -4.34
N ASN A 26 11.96 7.31 -4.61
CA ASN A 26 12.40 6.78 -5.90
C ASN A 26 13.14 5.47 -5.66
N VAL A 27 12.47 4.35 -5.90
CA VAL A 27 12.94 3.02 -5.50
C VAL A 27 12.68 2.02 -6.62
N THR A 28 13.65 1.15 -6.83
CA THR A 28 13.52 -0.06 -7.64
C THR A 28 13.39 -1.24 -6.70
N PHE A 29 12.38 -2.08 -6.91
CA PHE A 29 12.17 -3.29 -6.12
C PHE A 29 12.55 -4.51 -6.94
N ALA A 30 13.37 -5.38 -6.37
CA ALA A 30 13.55 -6.72 -6.89
C ALA A 30 12.33 -7.54 -6.48
N MET A 31 11.56 -8.03 -7.45
CA MET A 31 10.31 -8.75 -7.18
C MET A 31 10.41 -10.21 -7.60
N GLU A 32 9.62 -11.06 -6.94
CA GLU A 32 9.47 -12.48 -7.25
C GLU A 32 8.00 -12.85 -7.30
N LEU A 33 7.67 -13.87 -8.12
CA LEU A 33 6.31 -14.37 -8.22
C LEU A 33 5.99 -15.17 -6.95
N SER A 34 4.92 -14.78 -6.26
CA SER A 34 4.42 -15.48 -5.09
C SER A 34 3.81 -16.83 -5.47
N ALA A 35 3.96 -17.80 -4.58
CA ALA A 35 3.25 -19.08 -4.67
C ALA A 35 1.73 -18.93 -4.46
N ILE A 36 1.29 -17.81 -3.87
CA ILE A 36 -0.13 -17.50 -3.71
C ILE A 36 -0.65 -16.91 -5.02
N ASN A 37 -1.43 -17.66 -5.77
CA ASN A 37 -1.95 -17.29 -7.11
C ASN A 37 -3.47 -17.52 -7.26
N THR A 38 -4.11 -18.16 -6.29
CA THR A 38 -5.58 -18.34 -6.25
C THR A 38 -6.32 -17.07 -5.88
N ALA A 39 -5.59 -16.08 -5.34
CA ALA A 39 -6.14 -14.90 -4.68
C ALA A 39 -5.36 -13.63 -5.00
N PRO A 40 -6.02 -12.48 -5.17
CA PRO A 40 -5.31 -11.21 -5.23
C PRO A 40 -4.84 -10.79 -3.83
N VAL A 41 -3.54 -10.50 -3.69
CA VAL A 41 -2.96 -9.99 -2.44
C VAL A 41 -3.29 -8.51 -2.24
N VAL A 42 -3.35 -7.74 -3.33
CA VAL A 42 -3.89 -6.38 -3.38
C VAL A 42 -5.18 -6.43 -4.19
N GLU A 43 -6.24 -5.81 -3.68
CA GLU A 43 -7.55 -5.78 -4.35
C GLU A 43 -7.43 -5.27 -5.80
N VAL A 44 -8.01 -6.00 -6.73
CA VAL A 44 -7.99 -5.70 -8.18
C VAL A 44 -9.31 -6.13 -8.83
N GLY A 45 -9.86 -5.29 -9.70
CA GLY A 45 -11.14 -5.53 -10.37
C GLY A 45 -12.29 -5.77 -9.40
N GLY A 46 -12.28 -5.12 -8.24
CA GLY A 46 -13.24 -5.35 -7.15
C GLY A 46 -13.15 -6.72 -6.45
N THR A 47 -12.10 -7.50 -6.72
CA THR A 47 -11.83 -8.78 -6.07
C THR A 47 -10.73 -8.60 -5.03
N SER A 48 -10.98 -9.00 -3.79
CA SER A 48 -9.96 -9.10 -2.74
C SER A 48 -9.89 -10.53 -2.20
N ASN A 49 -8.85 -10.85 -1.43
CA ASN A 49 -8.67 -12.17 -0.82
C ASN A 49 -9.91 -12.65 -0.02
N ASN A 50 -10.65 -11.72 0.61
CA ASN A 50 -11.83 -12.03 1.40
C ASN A 50 -13.10 -12.31 0.55
N HIS A 51 -13.07 -11.98 -0.75
CA HIS A 51 -14.22 -12.09 -1.65
C HIS A 51 -14.06 -13.23 -2.67
N ILE A 52 -13.08 -14.10 -2.48
CA ILE A 52 -12.89 -15.26 -3.35
C ILE A 52 -14.01 -16.24 -3.08
N ARG A 53 -14.89 -16.37 -4.07
CA ARG A 53 -15.98 -17.34 -4.01
C ARG A 53 -15.40 -18.74 -4.13
N ALA A 54 -15.94 -19.67 -3.34
CA ALA A 54 -15.65 -21.08 -3.49
C ALA A 54 -15.92 -21.51 -4.95
N PRO A 55 -15.16 -22.47 -5.51
CA PRO A 55 -15.41 -22.99 -6.84
C PRO A 55 -16.86 -23.49 -6.99
N LYS A 56 -17.46 -23.38 -8.18
CA LYS A 56 -18.87 -23.74 -8.42
C LYS A 56 -19.21 -25.16 -7.95
N GLY A 57 -18.29 -26.11 -8.13
CA GLY A 57 -18.50 -27.49 -7.67
C GLY A 57 -18.53 -27.60 -6.15
N ILE A 58 -17.71 -26.82 -5.44
CA ILE A 58 -17.74 -26.77 -3.96
C ILE A 58 -19.03 -26.10 -3.47
N GLN A 59 -19.49 -25.03 -4.12
CA GLN A 59 -20.78 -24.41 -3.80
C GLN A 59 -21.92 -25.41 -3.99
N THR A 60 -21.92 -26.16 -5.10
CA THR A 60 -22.94 -27.18 -5.39
C THR A 60 -22.96 -28.29 -4.35
N ILE A 61 -21.78 -28.73 -3.87
CA ILE A 61 -21.67 -29.71 -2.78
C ILE A 61 -22.22 -29.13 -1.48
N ALA A 62 -21.86 -27.89 -1.13
CA ALA A 62 -22.32 -27.23 0.08
C ALA A 62 -23.84 -27.05 0.09
N GLU A 63 -24.43 -26.57 -1.01
CA GLU A 63 -25.89 -26.44 -1.18
C GLU A 63 -26.60 -27.80 -1.02
N ALA A 64 -26.03 -28.88 -1.57
CA ALA A 64 -26.59 -30.22 -1.42
C ALA A 64 -26.53 -30.74 0.03
N MET A 65 -25.49 -30.39 0.79
CA MET A 65 -25.39 -30.74 2.20
C MET A 65 -26.33 -29.89 3.06
N GLU A 66 -26.43 -28.58 2.78
CA GLU A 66 -27.31 -27.65 3.50
C GLU A 66 -28.78 -28.04 3.33
N ALA A 67 -29.18 -28.49 2.14
CA ALA A 67 -30.54 -28.99 1.88
C ALA A 67 -30.92 -30.22 2.74
N CYS A 68 -29.93 -30.99 3.22
CA CYS A 68 -30.14 -32.14 4.11
C CYS A 68 -30.13 -31.76 5.60
N GLY A 69 -29.73 -30.55 5.98
CA GLY A 69 -29.60 -30.16 7.39
C GLY A 69 -28.68 -31.11 8.17
N GLU A 70 -29.13 -31.60 9.32
CA GLU A 70 -28.39 -32.55 10.18
C GLU A 70 -28.72 -34.04 9.91
N ASP A 71 -29.48 -34.37 8.85
CA ASP A 71 -29.83 -35.76 8.51
C ASP A 71 -28.65 -36.49 7.85
N GLU A 72 -27.96 -37.32 8.62
CA GLU A 72 -26.80 -38.13 8.17
C GLU A 72 -27.14 -39.06 6.99
N ALA A 73 -28.34 -39.64 6.94
CA ALA A 73 -28.74 -40.54 5.86
C ALA A 73 -29.00 -39.78 4.55
N CYS A 74 -29.60 -38.59 4.66
CA CYS A 74 -29.75 -37.68 3.53
C CYS A 74 -28.38 -37.22 2.99
N GLN A 75 -27.50 -36.75 3.88
CA GLN A 75 -26.15 -36.30 3.51
C GLN A 75 -25.34 -37.41 2.84
N ALA A 76 -25.36 -38.63 3.39
CA ALA A 76 -24.67 -39.79 2.81
C ALA A 76 -25.18 -40.11 1.39
N LYS A 77 -26.50 -40.05 1.18
CA LYS A 77 -27.11 -40.28 -0.14
C LYS A 77 -26.74 -39.19 -1.15
N ALA A 78 -26.73 -37.93 -0.73
CA ALA A 78 -26.34 -36.80 -1.56
C ALA A 78 -24.84 -36.89 -1.95
N MET A 79 -23.95 -37.20 -1.00
CA MET A 79 -22.52 -37.41 -1.27
C MET A 79 -22.27 -38.59 -2.21
N LEU A 80 -23.01 -39.69 -2.07
CA LEU A 80 -22.89 -40.84 -2.97
C LEU A 80 -23.31 -40.49 -4.41
N ALA A 81 -24.39 -39.73 -4.57
CA ALA A 81 -24.87 -39.27 -5.87
C ALA A 81 -23.84 -38.34 -6.54
N ILE A 82 -23.30 -37.38 -5.78
CA ILE A 82 -22.20 -36.51 -6.21
C ILE A 82 -20.97 -37.33 -6.64
N GLY A 83 -20.58 -38.32 -5.84
CA GLY A 83 -19.44 -39.20 -6.14
C GLY A 83 -19.63 -40.01 -7.43
N LEU A 84 -20.84 -40.52 -7.67
CA LEU A 84 -21.18 -41.21 -8.92
C LEU A 84 -21.15 -40.27 -10.12
N GLN A 85 -21.64 -39.04 -9.96
CA GLN A 85 -21.62 -38.02 -11.01
C GLN A 85 -20.18 -37.64 -11.40
N LEU A 86 -19.31 -37.39 -10.41
CA LEU A 86 -17.89 -37.10 -10.63
C LEU A 86 -17.11 -38.27 -11.22
N LYS A 87 -17.49 -39.52 -10.91
CA LYS A 87 -16.88 -40.73 -11.49
C LYS A 87 -17.23 -40.88 -12.98
N GLY A 88 -18.45 -40.52 -13.37
CA GLY A 88 -18.90 -40.54 -14.76
C GLY A 88 -18.38 -39.37 -15.60
N ASP A 89 -18.31 -38.18 -14.98
CA ASP A 89 -17.75 -36.96 -15.56
C ASP A 89 -17.12 -36.09 -14.45
N PRO A 90 -15.77 -36.04 -14.38
CA PRO A 90 -15.06 -35.23 -13.39
C PRO A 90 -15.34 -33.71 -13.46
N ALA A 91 -15.88 -33.21 -14.56
CA ALA A 91 -16.22 -31.79 -14.75
C ALA A 91 -17.70 -31.47 -14.47
N SER A 92 -18.52 -32.47 -14.14
CA SER A 92 -19.98 -32.36 -14.03
C SER A 92 -20.50 -31.37 -12.99
N LEU A 93 -19.73 -31.11 -11.93
CA LEU A 93 -20.05 -30.12 -10.90
C LEU A 93 -19.43 -28.74 -11.18
N GLY A 94 -18.65 -28.62 -12.26
CA GLY A 94 -17.77 -27.48 -12.51
C GLY A 94 -16.47 -27.58 -11.72
N ALA A 95 -15.73 -26.46 -11.65
CA ALA A 95 -14.45 -26.42 -10.96
C ALA A 95 -14.60 -26.77 -9.47
N LEU A 96 -13.74 -27.66 -8.98
CA LEU A 96 -13.61 -28.04 -7.57
C LEU A 96 -12.42 -27.37 -6.88
N LYS A 97 -11.56 -26.72 -7.65
CA LYS A 97 -10.40 -25.95 -7.19
C LYS A 97 -10.51 -24.51 -7.65
N LEU A 98 -9.87 -23.61 -6.91
CA LEU A 98 -9.75 -22.21 -7.29
C LEU A 98 -8.87 -22.08 -8.54
N ASP A 99 -9.12 -21.04 -9.33
CA ASP A 99 -8.33 -20.75 -10.52
C ASP A 99 -6.97 -20.17 -10.11
N GLU A 100 -5.94 -21.01 -10.16
CA GLU A 100 -4.55 -20.68 -9.87
C GLU A 100 -3.87 -19.86 -11.00
N THR A 101 -4.55 -19.68 -12.13
CA THR A 101 -3.98 -19.03 -13.32
C THR A 101 -4.44 -17.60 -13.51
N ARG A 102 -5.53 -17.20 -12.84
CA ARG A 102 -6.13 -15.87 -12.97
C ARG A 102 -5.25 -14.77 -12.39
N PHE A 103 -4.75 -14.96 -11.17
CA PHE A 103 -3.97 -13.95 -10.50
C PHE A 103 -2.48 -14.23 -10.57
N ALA A 104 -1.70 -13.19 -10.79
CA ALA A 104 -0.26 -13.22 -10.60
C ALA A 104 0.10 -12.17 -9.55
N ASN A 105 0.68 -12.63 -8.45
CA ASN A 105 1.12 -11.76 -7.36
C ASN A 105 2.64 -11.72 -7.35
N TRP A 106 3.22 -10.55 -7.49
CA TRP A 106 4.64 -10.32 -7.28
C TRP A 106 4.84 -9.65 -5.94
N THR A 107 5.75 -10.18 -5.14
CA THR A 107 6.18 -9.61 -3.87
C THR A 107 7.63 -9.20 -3.95
N ALA A 108 8.05 -8.18 -3.20
CA ALA A 108 9.46 -7.87 -3.07
C ALA A 108 10.22 -9.11 -2.56
N LYS A 109 11.40 -9.38 -3.12
CA LYS A 109 12.28 -10.47 -2.67
C LYS A 109 12.62 -10.28 -1.20
N GLN A 110 12.71 -11.37 -0.46
CA GLN A 110 13.19 -11.32 0.93
C GLN A 110 14.71 -11.13 0.97
N GLY A 111 15.19 -10.27 1.87
CA GLY A 111 16.62 -10.00 2.07
C GLY A 111 17.04 -8.56 1.78
N GLU A 112 18.34 -8.30 1.94
CA GLU A 112 18.92 -6.95 1.90
C GLU A 112 18.88 -6.30 0.50
N ASP A 113 18.75 -7.09 -0.56
CA ASP A 113 18.72 -6.62 -1.96
C ASP A 113 17.31 -6.38 -2.52
N CYS A 114 16.28 -6.38 -1.67
CA CYS A 114 14.89 -6.24 -2.13
C CYS A 114 14.60 -4.89 -2.80
N ALA A 115 15.36 -3.85 -2.44
CA ALA A 115 15.07 -2.48 -2.82
C ALA A 115 16.35 -1.62 -2.88
N ALA A 116 16.48 -0.86 -3.95
CA ALA A 116 17.56 0.11 -4.14
C ALA A 116 16.98 1.46 -4.58
N GLY A 117 17.57 2.57 -4.13
CA GLY A 117 17.10 3.90 -4.48
C GLY A 117 17.26 4.93 -3.37
N THR A 118 16.36 5.91 -3.36
CA THR A 118 16.45 7.07 -2.47
C THR A 118 15.09 7.54 -1.97
N ILE A 119 15.08 7.98 -0.72
CA ILE A 119 13.97 8.68 -0.06
C ILE A 119 14.49 10.06 0.31
N SER A 120 13.72 11.10 0.02
CA SER A 120 14.11 12.49 0.27
C SER A 120 12.97 13.29 0.86
N VAL A 121 13.34 14.20 1.76
CA VAL A 121 12.47 15.15 2.45
C VAL A 121 12.98 16.56 2.17
N SER A 122 12.09 17.46 1.82
CA SER A 122 12.34 18.90 1.69
C SER A 122 11.07 19.65 2.07
N ASP A 123 10.84 19.81 3.37
CA ASP A 123 9.66 20.53 3.87
C ASP A 123 10.04 21.94 4.31
N GLU A 124 9.13 22.88 4.11
CA GLU A 124 9.25 24.27 4.56
C GLU A 124 8.24 24.56 5.67
N GLY A 125 8.69 25.22 6.73
CA GLY A 125 7.84 25.64 7.83
C GLY A 125 7.95 27.13 8.08
N ALA A 126 6.84 27.74 8.46
CA ALA A 126 6.77 29.16 8.78
C ALA A 126 5.72 29.42 9.85
N GLY A 127 5.88 30.48 10.61
CA GLY A 127 4.91 30.85 11.61
C GLY A 127 5.17 32.19 12.26
N VAL A 128 4.36 32.46 13.27
CA VAL A 128 4.57 33.53 14.25
C VAL A 128 4.49 32.90 15.62
N ASN A 129 5.48 33.16 16.46
CA ASN A 129 5.50 32.72 17.85
C ASN A 129 5.65 33.91 18.80
N ILE A 130 5.23 33.73 20.04
CA ILE A 130 5.50 34.66 21.13
C ILE A 130 6.43 33.94 22.10
N ALA A 131 7.61 34.49 22.35
CA ALA A 131 8.56 33.98 23.34
C ALA A 131 8.65 35.00 24.49
N PRO A 132 7.74 34.97 25.49
CA PRO A 132 7.70 35.98 26.54
C PRO A 132 9.08 36.18 27.20
N PRO A 133 9.50 37.43 27.45
CA PRO A 133 8.74 38.68 27.34
C PRO A 133 8.73 39.33 25.94
N SER A 134 9.25 38.66 24.91
CA SER A 134 9.41 39.23 23.57
C SER A 134 8.07 39.37 22.83
N PRO A 135 7.94 40.38 21.93
CA PRO A 135 6.78 40.50 21.05
C PRO A 135 6.67 39.31 20.08
N ALA A 136 5.50 39.19 19.44
CA ALA A 136 5.27 38.20 18.39
C ALA A 136 6.29 38.37 17.25
N ALA A 137 7.03 37.30 16.93
CA ALA A 137 8.06 37.31 15.91
C ALA A 137 7.77 36.27 14.82
N PRO A 138 7.97 36.60 13.54
CA PRO A 138 7.90 35.60 12.48
C PRO A 138 9.11 34.68 12.55
N TYR A 139 8.91 33.40 12.23
CA TYR A 139 9.98 32.44 12.06
C TYR A 139 9.79 31.65 10.76
N ARG A 140 10.90 31.13 10.24
CA ARG A 140 10.92 30.19 9.11
C ARG A 140 11.99 29.14 9.35
N PHE A 141 11.70 27.93 8.94
CA PHE A 141 12.65 26.85 8.91
C PHE A 141 12.50 26.00 7.66
N HIS A 142 13.56 25.29 7.32
CA HIS A 142 13.56 24.26 6.29
C HIS A 142 14.15 22.98 6.87
N ARG A 143 13.50 21.85 6.58
CA ARG A 143 14.01 20.52 6.93
C ARG A 143 14.28 19.70 5.69
N ALA A 144 15.53 19.30 5.54
CA ALA A 144 15.99 18.50 4.41
C ALA A 144 16.70 17.23 4.86
N GLY A 145 16.41 16.13 4.18
CA GLY A 145 16.97 14.83 4.50
C GLY A 145 17.00 13.91 3.30
N LYS A 146 17.92 12.95 3.33
CA LYS A 146 18.02 11.90 2.33
C LYS A 146 18.40 10.59 2.99
N LEU A 147 17.71 9.53 2.61
CA LEU A 147 18.02 8.15 2.95
C LEU A 147 18.26 7.39 1.65
N SER A 148 19.41 6.70 1.58
CA SER A 148 19.74 5.81 0.46
C SER A 148 19.40 4.37 0.84
N LEU A 149 18.98 3.58 -0.14
CA LEU A 149 18.72 2.15 0.02
C LEU A 149 19.81 1.33 -0.72
N PRO A 150 20.26 0.19 -0.19
CA PRO A 150 19.79 -0.43 1.06
C PRO A 150 20.18 0.37 2.31
N ALA A 151 19.33 0.30 3.33
CA ALA A 151 19.52 0.93 4.64
C ALA A 151 19.66 -0.16 5.72
N ASP A 152 19.54 0.20 6.99
CA ASP A 152 19.52 -0.80 8.07
C ASP A 152 18.37 -1.80 7.92
N ALA A 153 18.53 -2.99 8.49
CA ALA A 153 17.60 -4.10 8.35
C ALA A 153 16.16 -3.75 8.77
N ALA A 154 15.96 -2.91 9.80
CA ALA A 154 14.62 -2.54 10.27
C ALA A 154 13.89 -1.59 9.30
N ILE A 155 14.64 -0.71 8.61
CA ILE A 155 14.10 0.06 7.50
C ILE A 155 13.83 -0.85 6.30
N MET A 156 14.76 -1.75 5.97
CA MET A 156 14.60 -2.66 4.84
C MET A 156 13.37 -3.54 5.01
N GLU A 157 13.10 -4.08 6.19
CA GLU A 157 11.89 -4.88 6.46
C GLU A 157 10.58 -4.12 6.17
N GLN A 158 10.57 -2.80 6.34
CA GLN A 158 9.41 -1.95 6.01
C GLN A 158 9.33 -1.68 4.50
N VAL A 159 10.47 -1.45 3.85
CA VAL A 159 10.56 -1.15 2.41
C VAL A 159 10.35 -2.41 1.56
N CYS A 160 10.71 -3.60 2.02
CA CYS A 160 10.55 -4.89 1.31
C CYS A 160 9.11 -5.43 1.36
N ARG A 161 8.10 -4.56 1.36
CA ARG A 161 6.66 -4.94 1.41
C ARG A 161 5.90 -4.48 0.17
N ALA A 162 6.61 -4.21 -0.92
CA ALA A 162 6.00 -3.87 -2.19
C ALA A 162 5.32 -5.10 -2.80
N ILE A 163 4.12 -4.89 -3.34
CA ILE A 163 3.30 -5.93 -3.95
C ILE A 163 2.69 -5.41 -5.23
N VAL A 164 2.71 -6.26 -6.27
CA VAL A 164 1.96 -6.05 -7.50
C VAL A 164 1.04 -7.25 -7.69
N THR A 165 -0.26 -7.00 -7.80
CA THR A 165 -1.25 -8.02 -8.13
C THR A 165 -1.82 -7.74 -9.50
N VAL A 166 -1.77 -8.74 -10.38
CA VAL A 166 -2.38 -8.67 -11.72
C VAL A 166 -3.54 -9.66 -11.77
N ASP A 167 -4.68 -9.17 -12.25
CA ASP A 167 -5.77 -10.02 -12.73
C ASP A 167 -5.64 -10.18 -14.25
N ARG A 168 -5.20 -11.36 -14.67
CA ARG A 168 -4.96 -11.67 -16.09
C ARG A 168 -6.25 -11.69 -16.91
N GLN A 169 -7.39 -11.92 -16.27
CA GLN A 169 -8.68 -11.97 -16.94
C GLN A 169 -9.21 -10.57 -17.27
N SER A 170 -9.10 -9.64 -16.32
CA SER A 170 -9.57 -8.26 -16.51
C SER A 170 -8.52 -7.33 -17.13
N GLY A 171 -7.24 -7.74 -17.15
CA GLY A 171 -6.13 -6.91 -17.64
C GLY A 171 -5.88 -5.71 -16.74
N LEU A 172 -6.09 -5.89 -15.43
CA LEU A 172 -5.87 -4.87 -14.41
C LEU A 172 -4.73 -5.27 -13.49
N ALA A 173 -4.01 -4.25 -13.01
CA ALA A 173 -2.97 -4.38 -12.00
C ALA A 173 -3.22 -3.43 -10.84
N SER A 174 -3.03 -3.92 -9.63
CA SER A 174 -3.01 -3.11 -8.41
C SER A 174 -1.62 -3.18 -7.77
N LEU A 175 -1.14 -2.05 -7.28
CA LEU A 175 0.17 -1.90 -6.67
C LEU A 175 0.00 -1.45 -5.22
N ARG A 176 0.75 -2.05 -4.32
CA ARG A 176 0.92 -1.61 -2.94
C ARG A 176 2.38 -1.22 -2.73
N ILE A 177 2.60 0.02 -2.32
CA ILE A 177 3.91 0.63 -2.17
C ILE A 177 4.16 0.93 -0.68
N PRO A 178 5.25 0.43 -0.09
CA PRO A 178 5.59 0.71 1.29
C PRO A 178 6.16 2.12 1.40
N ALA A 179 5.38 3.01 1.98
CA ALA A 179 5.68 4.43 2.03
C ALA A 179 5.25 5.06 3.36
N GLY A 180 4.96 4.27 4.39
CA GLY A 180 4.54 4.75 5.71
C GLY A 180 5.68 4.65 6.71
N ALA A 181 5.78 5.65 7.60
CA ALA A 181 6.64 5.67 8.78
C ALA A 181 8.15 5.41 8.58
N ILE A 182 8.66 5.37 7.34
CA ILE A 182 10.10 5.20 7.08
C ILE A 182 10.85 6.42 7.63
N PRO A 183 11.74 6.26 8.63
CA PRO A 183 12.43 7.38 9.24
C PRO A 183 13.50 7.93 8.29
N VAL A 184 13.44 9.23 8.01
CA VAL A 184 14.44 9.93 7.20
C VAL A 184 15.16 10.93 8.10
N ALA A 185 16.46 10.73 8.30
CA ALA A 185 17.29 11.69 9.01
C ALA A 185 17.28 13.04 8.28
N VAL A 186 17.06 14.12 9.04
CA VAL A 186 16.94 15.48 8.51
C VAL A 186 17.90 16.44 9.20
N ARG A 187 18.27 17.50 8.48
CA ARG A 187 18.90 18.68 9.03
C ARG A 187 17.90 19.82 9.02
N LEU A 188 17.79 20.51 10.16
CA LEU A 188 17.02 21.73 10.31
C LEU A 188 17.90 22.94 10.02
N SER A 189 17.36 23.88 9.27
CA SER A 189 17.96 25.20 9.04
C SER A 189 16.93 26.29 9.32
N GLY A 190 17.40 27.47 9.72
CA GLY A 190 16.54 28.58 10.16
C GLY A 190 16.10 28.45 11.62
N GLN A 191 14.98 29.09 11.95
CA GLN A 191 14.43 29.17 13.30
C GLN A 191 13.37 28.07 13.48
N ALA A 192 13.83 26.85 13.73
CA ALA A 192 12.96 25.73 14.08
C ALA A 192 12.89 25.60 15.60
N PHE A 193 11.68 25.67 16.19
CA PHE A 193 11.47 25.45 17.63
C PHE A 193 11.34 23.96 17.97
N THR A 194 12.25 23.14 17.43
CA THR A 194 12.29 21.70 17.63
C THR A 194 13.71 21.16 17.51
N ASN A 195 13.94 19.98 18.09
CA ASN A 195 15.18 19.20 17.96
C ASN A 195 15.00 17.96 17.08
N GLU A 196 14.01 17.95 16.18
CA GLU A 196 13.79 16.87 15.20
C GLU A 196 15.07 16.54 14.42
N THR A 197 15.63 15.34 14.64
CA THR A 197 16.78 14.81 13.87
C THR A 197 16.35 13.82 12.79
N SER A 198 15.12 13.34 12.86
CA SER A 198 14.51 12.41 11.90
C SER A 198 13.02 12.65 11.82
N VAL A 199 12.45 12.46 10.64
CA VAL A 199 11.00 12.57 10.41
C VAL A 199 10.52 11.35 9.61
N PRO A 200 9.32 10.81 9.90
CA PRO A 200 8.75 9.73 9.09
C PRO A 200 8.48 10.25 7.68
N PHE A 201 8.73 9.49 6.60
CA PHE A 201 8.42 9.90 5.23
C PHE A 201 6.94 10.27 5.04
N ARG A 202 6.05 9.58 5.77
CA ARG A 202 4.60 9.79 5.81
C ARG A 202 4.04 9.22 7.11
N GLU A 203 3.05 9.89 7.69
CA GLU A 203 2.27 9.44 8.84
C GLU A 203 0.91 8.89 8.41
N GLY A 204 0.31 8.06 9.26
CA GLY A 204 -0.99 7.42 8.99
C GLY A 204 -0.85 6.01 8.43
N GLN A 205 -1.67 5.65 7.44
CA GLN A 205 -1.68 4.32 6.83
C GLN A 205 -0.27 3.91 6.36
N LYS A 206 0.10 2.65 6.59
CA LYS A 206 1.48 2.17 6.32
C LYS A 206 1.80 2.07 4.82
N GLU A 207 0.80 1.91 3.96
CA GLU A 207 0.97 1.59 2.54
C GLU A 207 0.28 2.62 1.64
N LEU A 208 0.73 2.73 0.40
CA LEU A 208 0.06 3.47 -0.68
C LEU A 208 -0.44 2.46 -1.70
N GLU A 209 -1.72 2.48 -1.99
CA GLU A 209 -2.30 1.58 -2.99
C GLU A 209 -2.73 2.35 -4.24
N LEU A 210 -2.30 1.88 -5.40
CA LEU A 210 -2.84 2.25 -6.70
C LEU A 210 -3.60 1.06 -7.23
N ARG A 211 -4.91 1.19 -7.36
CA ARG A 211 -5.76 0.08 -7.79
C ARG A 211 -6.11 0.19 -9.26
N ASP A 212 -6.40 -0.95 -9.87
CA ASP A 212 -7.06 -1.05 -11.17
C ASP A 212 -6.38 -0.28 -12.30
N GLN A 213 -5.04 -0.31 -12.30
CA GLN A 213 -4.24 0.22 -13.40
C GLN A 213 -4.38 -0.69 -14.61
N LYS A 214 -4.74 -0.13 -15.76
CA LYS A 214 -4.82 -0.91 -17.00
C LYS A 214 -3.42 -1.42 -17.38
N ILE A 215 -3.34 -2.70 -17.70
CA ILE A 215 -2.16 -3.32 -18.29
C ILE A 215 -2.55 -4.05 -19.57
N GLU A 216 -1.57 -4.37 -20.41
CA GLU A 216 -1.78 -5.26 -21.54
C GLU A 216 -1.39 -6.69 -21.14
N PRO A 217 -2.36 -7.62 -21.01
CA PRO A 217 -2.07 -9.00 -20.68
C PRO A 217 -1.09 -9.61 -21.70
N GLY A 218 -0.04 -10.26 -21.23
CA GLY A 218 0.95 -10.95 -22.07
C GLY A 218 2.14 -10.12 -22.52
N LYS A 219 2.14 -8.79 -22.31
CA LYS A 219 3.41 -8.03 -22.37
C LYS A 219 4.26 -8.38 -21.16
N LYS A 220 5.59 -8.26 -21.30
CA LYS A 220 6.57 -8.41 -20.22
C LYS A 220 6.88 -7.11 -19.49
N SER A 221 6.44 -5.96 -20.00
CA SER A 221 6.65 -4.68 -19.34
C SER A 221 5.41 -3.81 -19.42
N TRP A 222 5.13 -3.13 -18.31
CA TRP A 222 4.02 -2.21 -18.15
C TRP A 222 4.47 -1.02 -17.33
N GLN A 223 3.84 0.13 -17.56
CA GLN A 223 4.13 1.36 -16.84
C GLN A 223 2.85 2.15 -16.65
N GLY A 224 2.84 3.03 -15.66
CA GLY A 224 1.68 3.85 -15.39
C GLY A 224 1.97 5.02 -14.48
N ALA A 225 0.95 5.85 -14.33
CA ALA A 225 0.95 6.96 -13.40
C ALA A 225 -0.42 7.07 -12.73
N GLY A 226 -0.42 7.42 -11.46
CA GLY A 226 -1.63 7.54 -10.65
C GLY A 226 -1.50 8.60 -9.58
N ARG A 227 -2.64 8.97 -8.99
CA ARG A 227 -2.72 9.92 -7.88
C ARG A 227 -3.55 9.34 -6.75
N ILE A 228 -3.11 9.58 -5.52
CA ILE A 228 -3.80 9.23 -4.28
C ILE A 228 -4.10 10.54 -3.57
N ALA A 229 -5.37 10.96 -3.56
CA ALA A 229 -5.76 12.27 -3.02
C ALA A 229 -5.47 12.36 -1.52
N ASN A 230 -5.83 11.32 -0.76
CA ASN A 230 -5.65 11.22 0.68
C ASN A 230 -4.54 10.21 1.00
N ALA A 231 -3.29 10.59 0.70
CA ALA A 231 -2.17 9.69 0.91
C ALA A 231 -1.81 9.55 2.40
N GLY A 232 -2.16 10.52 3.24
CA GLY A 232 -1.92 10.51 4.68
C GLY A 232 -1.61 11.92 5.18
N SER A 233 -0.76 12.01 6.20
CA SER A 233 -0.30 13.30 6.73
C SER A 233 1.20 13.32 6.98
N VAL A 234 1.69 14.51 7.28
CA VAL A 234 3.03 14.77 7.79
C VAL A 234 2.90 15.87 8.84
N SER A 235 3.55 15.70 9.98
CA SER A 235 3.50 16.69 11.05
C SER A 235 4.84 17.37 11.33
N HIS A 236 4.76 18.41 12.15
CA HIS A 236 5.89 19.10 12.74
C HIS A 236 5.63 19.36 14.23
N ASN A 237 6.70 19.31 15.01
CA ASN A 237 6.72 19.57 16.44
C ASN A 237 5.64 18.72 17.16
N SER A 238 5.82 17.41 17.08
CA SER A 238 4.98 16.39 17.73
C SER A 238 3.48 16.50 17.41
N GLY A 239 3.13 16.84 16.17
CA GLY A 239 1.72 16.94 15.76
C GLY A 239 1.09 18.32 15.94
N SER A 240 1.82 19.33 16.42
CA SER A 240 1.29 20.69 16.59
C SER A 240 0.80 21.30 15.27
N THR A 241 1.43 20.93 14.16
CA THR A 241 1.02 21.32 12.81
C THR A 241 1.03 20.09 11.94
N THR A 242 -0.12 19.79 11.32
CA THR A 242 -0.29 18.62 10.48
C THR A 242 -0.66 19.08 9.07
N ALA A 243 0.09 18.61 8.09
CA ALA A 243 -0.16 18.81 6.66
C ALA A 243 -0.75 17.52 6.07
N PRO A 244 -2.01 17.53 5.62
CA PRO A 244 -2.52 16.43 4.79
C PRO A 244 -1.77 16.41 3.46
N VAL A 245 -1.45 15.22 2.97
CA VAL A 245 -0.67 15.04 1.73
C VAL A 245 -1.41 14.19 0.71
N SER A 246 -1.18 14.54 -0.55
CA SER A 246 -1.53 13.72 -1.72
C SER A 246 -0.27 13.07 -2.29
N ALA A 247 -0.44 11.93 -2.96
CA ALA A 247 0.65 11.25 -3.67
C ALA A 247 0.44 11.33 -5.18
N ALA A 248 1.50 11.68 -5.91
CA ALA A 248 1.64 11.38 -7.33
C ALA A 248 2.65 10.23 -7.47
N VAL A 249 2.27 9.18 -8.19
CA VAL A 249 3.07 7.97 -8.34
C VAL A 249 3.24 7.68 -9.82
N THR A 250 4.47 7.38 -10.21
CA THR A 250 4.84 6.86 -11.51
C THR A 250 5.53 5.53 -11.28
N TRP A 251 5.22 4.52 -12.07
CA TRP A 251 5.75 3.18 -11.88
C TRP A 251 6.03 2.50 -13.23
N GLN A 252 6.98 1.58 -13.20
CA GLN A 252 7.31 0.69 -14.30
C GLN A 252 7.56 -0.70 -13.72
N PHE A 253 7.05 -1.71 -14.39
CA PHE A 253 7.30 -3.11 -14.10
C PHE A 253 7.92 -3.77 -15.33
N VAL A 254 8.91 -4.62 -15.10
CA VAL A 254 9.59 -5.41 -16.12
C VAL A 254 9.70 -6.83 -15.59
N GLN A 255 9.17 -7.77 -16.36
CA GLN A 255 9.29 -9.21 -16.14
C GLN A 255 10.45 -9.74 -16.98
N ASP A 256 11.40 -10.40 -16.34
CA ASP A 256 12.47 -11.15 -17.02
C ASP A 256 11.91 -12.34 -17.84
#